data_AF-A0A7K1AJD3-F1
#
_entry.id   AF-A0A7K1AJD3-F1
#
_cell.length_a   1.000
_cell.length_b   1.000
_cell.length_c   1.000
_cell.angle_alpha   90.00
_cell.angle_beta   90.00
_cell.angle_gamma   90.00
#
_symmetry.space_group_name_H-M   'P 1'
#
loop_
_entity.id
_entity.type
_entity.pdbx_description
1 polymer ?
#
loop_
_entity_poly.entity_id
_entity_poly.type
_entity_poly.pdbx_seq_one_letter_code
_entity_poly.pdbx_strand_id
1 'polypeptide(L)'
;MSCGNPHQTPCTEVLHALILFIDGEIEDQQVSHAIEFHLSECPPCADEQMAEHRFRNLLSRSCAETAPQELRQRIASDLAVQSISWSQSITYTEISTDTFIQTHVEIRESYEQE
;
A
#
# COMPACT_ATOMS: atom_id res chain seq x y z
N MET A 1 -1.70 29.25 1.35
CA MET A 1 -1.55 30.51 2.10
C MET A 1 -1.02 30.20 3.50
N SER A 2 -0.27 31.12 4.14
CA SER A 2 0.20 30.90 5.52
C SER A 2 -0.91 31.19 6.53
N CYS A 3 -1.09 30.27 7.47
CA CYS A 3 -2.06 30.27 8.56
C CYS A 3 -1.83 31.37 9.63
N GLY A 4 -0.73 32.14 9.55
CA GLY A 4 -0.45 33.29 10.43
C GLY A 4 0.09 32.97 11.83
N ASN A 5 0.16 31.69 12.21
CA ASN A 5 0.71 31.22 13.48
C ASN A 5 2.03 30.47 13.25
N PRO A 6 2.99 30.52 14.20
CA PRO A 6 4.22 29.73 14.12
C PRO A 6 3.90 28.26 14.39
N HIS A 7 4.33 27.38 13.49
CA HIS A 7 4.20 25.92 13.59
C HIS A 7 5.59 25.31 13.45
N GLN A 8 5.80 24.11 14.00
CA GLN A 8 7.10 23.43 13.91
C GLN A 8 7.51 23.21 12.44
N THR A 9 6.55 22.79 11.63
CA THR A 9 6.65 22.77 10.17
C THR A 9 5.84 23.95 9.62
N PRO A 10 6.43 24.86 8.83
CA PRO A 10 5.71 26.04 8.37
C PRO A 10 4.62 25.68 7.36
N CYS A 11 3.49 26.40 7.43
CA CYS A 11 2.33 26.21 6.54
C CYS A 11 2.71 26.23 5.05
N THR A 12 3.73 26.99 4.65
CA THR A 12 4.23 27.03 3.27
C THR A 12 4.89 25.73 2.82
N GLU A 13 5.65 25.07 3.68
CA GLU A 13 6.30 23.79 3.35
C GLU A 13 5.26 22.68 3.25
N VAL A 14 4.32 22.65 4.19
CA VAL A 14 3.21 21.67 4.16
C VAL A 14 2.39 21.81 2.89
N LEU A 15 2.01 23.04 2.50
CA LEU A 15 1.23 23.26 1.28
C LEU A 15 2.01 22.94 0.00
N HIS A 16 3.33 23.13 -0.03
CA HIS A 16 4.16 22.71 -1.17
C HIS A 16 4.26 21.19 -1.29
N ALA A 17 4.29 20.47 -0.17
CA ALA A 17 4.38 19.01 -0.14
C ALA A 17 3.01 18.32 -0.14
N LEU A 18 1.90 19.07 -0.08
CA LEU A 18 0.56 18.54 0.16
C LEU A 18 0.12 17.52 -0.88
N ILE A 19 0.38 17.77 -2.16
CA ILE A 19 0.02 16.85 -3.26
C ILE A 19 0.81 15.55 -3.13
N LEU A 20 2.14 15.64 -2.95
CA LEU A 20 3.02 14.48 -2.75
C LEU A 20 2.59 13.66 -1.53
N PHE A 21 2.18 14.34 -0.44
CA PHE A 21 1.65 13.68 0.74
C PHE A 21 0.35 12.93 0.45
N ILE A 22 -0.60 13.53 -0.27
CA ILE A 22 -1.88 12.89 -0.63
C ILE A 22 -1.65 11.70 -1.58
N ASP A 23 -0.67 11.79 -2.48
CA ASP A 23 -0.29 10.69 -3.38
C ASP A 23 0.54 9.60 -2.71
N GLY A 24 0.98 9.80 -1.46
CA GLY A 24 1.83 8.86 -0.74
C GLY A 24 3.27 8.81 -1.28
N GLU A 25 3.71 9.85 -1.98
CA GLU A 25 5.04 9.95 -2.62
C GLU A 25 6.13 10.52 -1.70
N ILE A 26 5.86 10.58 -0.39
CA ILE A 26 6.86 11.00 0.61
C ILE A 26 7.52 9.75 1.20
N GLU A 27 8.75 9.47 0.78
CA GLU A 27 9.55 8.34 1.26
C GLU A 27 10.00 8.50 2.72
N ASP A 28 10.25 9.75 3.15
CA ASP A 28 10.68 10.05 4.52
C ASP A 28 9.49 10.06 5.49
N GLN A 29 9.43 9.04 6.34
CA GLN A 29 8.37 8.89 7.34
C GLN A 29 8.34 10.03 8.37
N GLN A 30 9.49 10.67 8.66
CA GLN A 30 9.51 11.81 9.59
C GLN A 30 8.82 13.03 8.96
N VAL A 31 9.04 13.24 7.66
CA VAL A 31 8.41 14.32 6.91
C VAL A 31 6.91 14.09 6.78
N SER A 32 6.47 12.87 6.46
CA SER A 32 5.04 12.56 6.35
C SER A 32 4.33 12.72 7.70
N HIS A 33 4.93 12.27 8.80
CA HIS A 33 4.37 12.45 10.14
C HIS A 33 4.32 13.94 10.56
N ALA A 34 5.32 14.74 10.20
CA ALA A 34 5.31 16.18 10.48
C ALA A 34 4.17 16.91 9.74
N ILE A 35 3.92 16.53 8.49
CA ILE A 35 2.78 17.03 7.70
C ILE A 35 1.45 16.61 8.33
N GLU A 36 1.31 15.34 8.71
CA GLU A 36 0.10 14.83 9.36
C GLU A 36 -0.19 15.55 10.68
N PHE A 37 0.85 15.73 11.51
CA PHE A 37 0.74 16.50 12.75
C PHE A 37 0.29 17.94 12.48
N HIS A 38 0.90 18.61 11.50
CA HIS A 38 0.53 19.98 11.13
C HIS A 38 -0.93 20.08 10.67
N LEU A 39 -1.41 19.15 9.84
CA LEU A 39 -2.79 19.12 9.38
C LEU A 39 -3.77 18.89 10.55
N SER A 40 -3.34 18.20 11.61
CA SER A 40 -4.16 18.01 12.82
C SER A 40 -4.29 19.27 13.69
N GLU A 41 -3.28 20.15 13.70
CA GLU A 41 -3.25 21.37 14.53
C GLU A 41 -3.65 22.64 13.76
N CYS A 42 -3.64 22.61 12.43
CA CYS A 42 -3.87 23.76 11.56
C CYS A 42 -5.09 23.56 10.66
N PRO A 43 -6.30 23.98 11.11
CA PRO A 43 -7.53 23.91 10.33
C PRO A 43 -7.45 24.50 8.91
N PRO A 44 -6.81 25.66 8.65
CA PRO A 44 -6.77 26.19 7.29
C PRO A 44 -5.94 25.30 6.34
N CYS A 45 -4.91 24.61 6.82
CA CYS A 45 -4.17 23.65 5.99
C CYS A 45 -4.97 22.37 5.75
N ALA A 46 -5.74 21.91 6.75
CA ALA A 46 -6.66 20.78 6.58
C ALA A 46 -7.76 21.09 5.55
N ASP A 47 -8.28 22.32 5.52
CA ASP A 47 -9.28 22.74 4.53
C ASP A 47 -8.74 22.68 3.09
N GLU A 48 -7.46 23.03 2.88
CA GLU A 48 -6.78 22.88 1.59
C GLU A 48 -6.65 21.41 1.18
N GLN A 49 -6.28 20.52 2.11
CA GLN A 49 -6.26 19.08 1.87
C GLN A 49 -7.65 18.56 1.45
N MET A 50 -8.70 18.98 2.16
CA MET A 50 -10.08 18.63 1.81
C MET A 50 -10.49 19.20 0.46
N ALA A 51 -10.04 20.40 0.09
CA ALA A 51 -10.28 20.99 -1.23
C ALA A 51 -9.64 20.15 -2.34
N GLU A 52 -8.40 19.71 -2.15
CA GLU A 52 -7.71 18.82 -3.08
C GLU A 52 -8.44 17.48 -3.23
N HIS A 53 -8.87 16.86 -2.13
CA HIS A 53 -9.69 15.64 -2.20
C HIS A 53 -11.02 15.86 -2.94
N ARG A 54 -11.71 16.99 -2.71
CA ARG A 54 -12.94 17.32 -3.46
C ARG A 54 -12.65 17.48 -4.95
N PHE A 55 -11.56 18.14 -5.30
CA PHE A 55 -11.14 18.33 -6.69
C PHE A 55 -10.85 16.99 -7.37
N ARG A 56 -10.04 16.12 -6.75
CA ARG A 56 -9.76 14.76 -7.26
C ARG A 56 -11.02 13.92 -7.42
N ASN A 57 -11.96 14.01 -6.48
CA ASN A 57 -13.26 13.34 -6.58
C ASN A 57 -14.13 13.85 -7.74
N LEU A 58 -14.05 15.15 -8.08
CA LEU A 58 -14.74 15.70 -9.24
C LEU A 58 -14.10 15.19 -10.55
N LEU A 59 -12.77 15.14 -10.60
CA LEU A 59 -12.04 14.60 -11.74
C LEU A 59 -12.35 13.13 -11.96
N SER A 60 -12.32 12.30 -10.91
CA SER A 60 -12.58 10.86 -11.04
C SER A 60 -13.99 10.56 -11.56
N ARG A 61 -14.98 11.41 -11.24
CA ARG A 61 -16.35 11.28 -11.77
C ARG A 61 -16.49 11.76 -13.21
N SER A 62 -15.75 12.79 -13.59
CA SER A 62 -15.91 13.46 -14.90
C SER A 62 -15.00 12.86 -15.98
N CYS A 63 -13.88 12.26 -15.58
CA CYS A 63 -12.84 11.70 -16.45
C CYS A 63 -12.68 10.19 -16.26
N ALA A 64 -13.79 9.47 -16.05
CA ALA A 64 -13.80 8.01 -15.94
C ALA A 64 -13.85 7.35 -17.32
N GLU A 65 -12.69 7.14 -17.95
CA GLU A 65 -12.61 6.30 -19.14
C GLU A 65 -12.55 4.80 -18.76
N THR A 66 -13.22 3.97 -19.55
CA THR A 66 -13.17 2.51 -19.32
C THR A 66 -11.91 1.96 -19.97
N ALA A 67 -11.03 1.35 -19.16
CA ALA A 67 -9.84 0.68 -19.67
C ALA A 67 -10.20 -0.34 -20.79
N PRO A 68 -9.43 -0.40 -21.88
CA PRO A 68 -9.66 -1.36 -22.96
C PRO A 68 -9.75 -2.80 -22.45
N GLN A 69 -10.61 -3.62 -23.07
CA GLN A 69 -10.82 -5.00 -22.66
C GLN A 69 -9.53 -5.83 -22.69
N GLU A 70 -8.69 -5.62 -23.71
CA GLU A 70 -7.42 -6.30 -23.86
C GLU A 70 -6.48 -6.03 -22.68
N LEU A 71 -6.38 -4.77 -22.22
CA LEU A 71 -5.54 -4.42 -21.08
C LEU A 71 -6.04 -5.08 -19.79
N ARG A 72 -7.35 -5.10 -19.57
CA ARG A 72 -7.95 -5.78 -18.41
C ARG A 72 -7.69 -7.28 -18.43
N GLN A 73 -7.81 -7.92 -19.60
CA GLN A 73 -7.54 -9.35 -19.76
C GLN A 73 -6.07 -9.67 -19.47
N ARG A 74 -5.13 -8.86 -19.98
CA ARG A 74 -3.70 -9.02 -19.71
C ARG A 74 -3.35 -8.88 -18.23
N ILE A 75 -3.86 -7.84 -17.58
CA ILE A 75 -3.63 -7.64 -16.14
C ILE A 75 -4.22 -8.81 -15.34
N ALA A 76 -5.43 -9.25 -15.67
CA ALA A 76 -6.07 -10.38 -14.99
C ALA A 76 -5.28 -11.69 -15.17
N SER A 77 -4.73 -11.96 -16.37
CA SER A 77 -3.88 -13.14 -16.58
C SER A 77 -2.57 -13.05 -15.80
N ASP A 78 -1.92 -11.89 -15.77
CA ASP A 78 -0.64 -11.71 -15.08
C ASP A 78 -0.82 -11.88 -13.56
N LEU A 79 -1.89 -11.31 -13.00
CA LEU A 79 -2.24 -11.49 -11.58
C LEU A 79 -2.56 -12.96 -11.24
N ALA A 80 -3.29 -13.67 -12.10
CA ALA A 80 -3.60 -15.08 -11.89
C ALA A 80 -2.36 -15.98 -11.92
N VAL A 81 -1.39 -15.68 -12.80
CA VAL A 81 -0.10 -16.37 -12.81
C VAL A 81 0.68 -16.08 -11.53
N GLN A 82 0.70 -14.82 -11.10
CA GLN A 82 1.42 -14.43 -9.88
C GLN A 82 0.81 -15.06 -8.62
N SER A 83 -0.52 -15.16 -8.51
CA SER A 83 -1.17 -15.81 -7.37
C SER A 83 -0.78 -17.30 -7.25
N ILE A 84 -0.66 -18.00 -8.38
CA ILE A 84 -0.23 -19.42 -8.41
C ILE A 84 1.24 -19.57 -7.98
N SER A 85 2.08 -18.58 -8.28
CA SER A 85 3.50 -18.59 -7.87
C SER A 85 3.70 -18.41 -6.36
N TRP A 86 2.77 -17.76 -5.69
CA TRP A 86 2.86 -17.45 -4.25
C TRP A 86 2.30 -18.58 -3.40
N SER A 87 1.40 -19.40 -3.96
CA SER A 87 1.01 -20.71 -3.43
C SER A 87 2.07 -21.76 -3.78
N GLN A 88 3.27 -21.68 -3.20
CA GLN A 88 4.22 -22.79 -3.25
C GLN A 88 3.95 -23.75 -2.09
N SER A 89 3.83 -25.05 -2.40
CA SER A 89 3.62 -26.10 -1.40
C SER A 89 4.76 -26.10 -0.39
N ILE A 90 4.43 -26.03 0.90
CA ILE A 90 5.40 -26.30 1.96
C ILE A 90 5.54 -27.83 2.07
N THR A 91 6.61 -28.39 1.51
CA THR A 91 6.99 -29.79 1.76
C THR A 91 7.88 -29.83 3.00
N TYR A 92 7.41 -30.44 4.09
CA TYR A 92 8.23 -30.66 5.28
C TYR A 92 8.58 -32.14 5.43
N THR A 93 9.82 -32.43 5.83
CA THR A 93 10.27 -33.78 6.13
C THR A 93 10.32 -33.96 7.64
N GLU A 94 9.46 -34.82 8.19
CA GLU A 94 9.54 -35.20 9.60
C GLU A 94 10.59 -36.30 9.76
N ILE A 95 11.68 -36.02 10.49
CA ILE A 95 12.73 -37.00 10.79
C ILE A 95 12.50 -37.51 12.21
N SER A 96 11.80 -38.65 12.34
CA SER A 96 11.67 -39.35 13.61
C SER A 96 12.87 -40.29 13.82
N THR A 97 13.72 -40.01 14.80
CA THR A 97 14.78 -40.94 15.20
C THR A 97 14.24 -41.92 16.23
N ASP A 98 13.82 -43.10 15.76
CA ASP A 98 13.63 -44.25 16.64
C ASP A 98 14.96 -44.96 16.86
N THR A 99 15.18 -45.40 18.09
CA THR A 99 16.49 -45.87 18.53
C THR A 99 16.77 -47.22 17.85
N PHE A 100 17.92 -47.35 17.17
CA PHE A 100 18.50 -48.53 16.48
C PHE A 100 18.17 -48.79 14.97
N ILE A 101 19.17 -48.47 14.14
CA ILE A 101 19.56 -49.02 12.80
C ILE A 101 18.52 -49.05 11.67
N GLN A 102 17.54 -48.14 11.64
CA GLN A 102 16.85 -47.84 10.38
C GLN A 102 16.33 -46.39 10.33
N THR A 103 16.70 -45.65 9.29
CA THR A 103 16.14 -44.33 9.00
C THR A 103 14.96 -44.49 8.06
N HIS A 104 13.75 -44.19 8.54
CA HIS A 104 12.55 -44.16 7.72
C HIS A 104 12.27 -42.71 7.32
N VAL A 105 12.27 -42.42 6.02
CA VAL A 105 11.92 -41.10 5.46
C VAL A 105 10.57 -41.24 4.78
N GLU A 106 9.54 -40.56 5.30
CA GLU A 106 8.21 -40.50 4.68
C GLU A 106 8.00 -39.08 4.14
N ILE A 107 7.75 -38.97 2.83
CA ILE A 107 7.41 -37.69 2.19
C ILE A 107 5.88 -37.58 2.20
N ARG A 108 5.33 -36.58 2.89
CA ARG A 108 3.90 -36.25 2.86
C ARG A 108 3.70 -34.87 2.23
N GLU A 109 2.75 -34.79 1.30
CA GLU A 109 2.27 -33.53 0.72
C GLU A 109 0.98 -33.13 1.42
N SER A 110 0.95 -31.95 2.07
CA SER A 110 -0.28 -31.34 2.57
C SER A 110 -0.58 -30.07 1.80
N TYR A 111 -1.81 -29.99 1.27
CA TYR A 111 -2.36 -28.79 0.65
C TYR A 111 -3.18 -28.06 1.72
N GLU A 112 -2.77 -26.85 2.12
CA GLU A 112 -3.69 -25.95 2.82
C GLU A 112 -4.66 -25.38 1.79
N GLN A 113 -5.87 -25.95 1.75
CA GLN A 113 -7.02 -25.33 1.10
C GLN A 113 -7.73 -24.47 2.16
N GLU A 114 -7.71 -23.15 1.98
CA GLU A 114 -8.68 -22.23 2.60
C GLU A 114 -10.05 -22.35 1.92
#